data_AF-W9GTV0-F1
#
_entry.id   AF-W9GTV0-F1
#
_cell.length_a   1.000
_cell.length_b   1.000
_cell.length_c   1.000
_cell.angle_alpha   90.00
_cell.angle_beta   90.00
_cell.angle_gamma   90.00
#
_symmetry.space_group_name_H-M   'P 1'
#
loop_
_entity.id
_entity.type
_entity.pdbx_description
1 polymer ?
#
loop_
_entity_poly.entity_id
_entity_poly.type
_entity_poly.pdbx_seq_one_letter_code
_entity_poly.pdbx_strand_id
1 'polypeptide(L)'
;MSYEQVEEAWRLSEAAREIGATLGESPGPGDYWTGFFSGSDQVDVDRTLAEGGDPPIRIFLRSPYGLRWRQEEKDWIPFRHGPVEPLPV
;
A
#
# COMPACT_ATOMS: atom_id res chain seq x y z
N MET A 1 -15.25 -0.44 13.12
CA MET A 1 -14.36 -1.33 12.35
C MET A 1 -13.99 -0.79 10.96
N SER A 2 -14.84 -0.01 10.26
CA SER A 2 -14.52 0.56 8.92
C SER A 2 -13.42 1.65 8.90
N TYR A 3 -13.41 2.55 9.89
CA TYR A 3 -12.46 3.68 9.91
C TYR A 3 -11.01 3.25 10.22
N GLU A 4 -10.81 2.35 11.17
CA GLU A 4 -9.45 1.98 11.61
C GLU A 4 -8.61 1.35 10.49
N GLN A 5 -9.23 0.57 9.61
CA GLN A 5 -8.56 -0.10 8.50
C GLN A 5 -8.17 0.86 7.36
N VAL A 6 -8.99 1.90 7.11
CA VAL A 6 -8.61 2.94 6.14
C VAL A 6 -7.53 3.86 6.71
N GLU A 7 -7.59 4.18 8.00
CA GLU A 7 -6.53 4.93 8.70
C GLU A 7 -5.21 4.15 8.75
N GLU A 8 -5.27 2.83 8.87
CA GLU A 8 -4.09 1.96 8.75
C GLU A 8 -3.44 2.05 7.36
N ALA A 9 -4.25 2.00 6.29
CA ALA A 9 -3.76 2.17 4.93
C ALA A 9 -3.16 3.59 4.71
N TRP A 10 -3.78 4.63 5.28
CA TRP A 10 -3.23 5.99 5.24
C TRP A 10 -1.88 6.10 5.95
N ARG A 11 -1.77 5.57 7.17
CA ARG A 11 -0.50 5.55 7.91
C ARG A 11 0.60 4.83 7.16
N LEU A 12 0.28 3.72 6.48
CA LEU A 12 1.25 2.99 5.67
C LEU A 12 1.68 3.81 4.43
N SER A 13 0.76 4.54 3.82
CA SER A 13 1.06 5.49 2.73
C SER A 13 1.98 6.62 3.21
N GLU A 14 1.74 7.18 4.39
CA GLU A 14 2.59 8.22 4.98
C GLU A 14 3.99 7.68 5.28
N ALA A 15 4.09 6.51 5.90
CA ALA A 15 5.37 5.84 6.15
C ALA A 15 6.15 5.56 4.85
N ALA A 16 5.46 5.16 3.77
CA ALA A 16 6.08 5.01 2.46
C ALA A 16 6.69 6.34 1.99
N ARG A 17 5.97 7.46 2.11
CA ARG A 17 6.49 8.79 1.73
C ARG A 17 7.72 9.18 2.54
N GLU A 18 7.75 8.90 3.84
CA GLU A 18 8.90 9.17 4.71
C GLU A 18 10.13 8.36 4.30
N ILE A 19 9.93 7.08 3.99
CA ILE A 19 11.00 6.18 3.51
C ILE A 19 11.46 6.55 2.10
N GLY A 20 10.64 7.22 1.29
CA GLY A 20 11.05 7.69 -0.04
C GLY A 20 12.36 8.47 -0.04
N ALA A 21 12.67 9.21 1.02
CA ALA A 21 13.93 9.94 1.18
C ALA A 21 15.16 9.03 1.37
N THR A 22 14.98 7.77 1.77
CA THR A 22 16.07 6.80 1.99
C THR A 22 16.26 5.85 0.80
N LEU A 23 15.30 5.78 -0.11
CA LEU A 23 15.32 4.88 -1.28
C LEU A 23 16.04 5.47 -2.51
N GLY A 24 16.43 6.74 -2.47
CA GLY A 24 17.21 7.41 -3.52
C GLY A 24 16.57 8.71 -4.02
N GLU A 25 17.10 9.25 -5.12
CA GLU A 25 16.72 10.57 -5.64
C GLU A 25 15.33 10.58 -6.33
N SER A 26 14.87 9.43 -6.83
CA SER A 26 13.54 9.29 -7.43
C SER A 26 13.07 7.83 -7.37
N PRO A 27 12.74 7.30 -6.18
CA PRO A 27 12.31 5.92 -6.03
C PRO A 27 11.02 5.64 -6.82
N GLY A 28 11.03 4.53 -7.56
CA GLY A 28 9.88 3.99 -8.25
C GLY A 28 9.15 2.93 -7.41
N PRO A 29 8.01 2.42 -7.91
CA PRO A 29 7.20 1.44 -7.19
C PRO A 29 7.97 0.17 -6.81
N GLY A 30 8.92 -0.28 -7.63
CA GLY A 30 9.78 -1.43 -7.34
C GLY A 30 10.76 -1.20 -6.19
N ASP A 31 11.24 0.04 -6.01
CA ASP A 31 12.14 0.40 -4.91
C ASP A 31 11.36 0.37 -3.59
N TYR A 32 10.14 0.91 -3.57
CA TYR A 32 9.24 0.82 -2.41
C TYR A 32 8.85 -0.62 -2.09
N TRP A 33 8.61 -1.46 -3.10
CA TRP A 33 8.31 -2.87 -2.90
C TRP A 33 9.47 -3.58 -2.18
N THR A 34 10.68 -3.46 -2.71
CA THR A 34 11.87 -4.17 -2.21
C THR A 34 12.36 -3.60 -0.88
N GLY A 35 12.34 -2.27 -0.71
CA GLY A 35 12.88 -1.60 0.46
C GLY A 35 11.91 -1.41 1.62
N PHE A 36 10.60 -1.61 1.41
CA PHE A 36 9.59 -1.35 2.43
C PHE A 36 8.45 -2.37 2.44
N PHE A 37 7.63 -2.45 1.39
CA PHE A 37 6.36 -3.19 1.46
C PHE A 37 6.51 -4.70 1.58
N SER A 38 7.49 -5.31 0.90
CA SER A 38 7.69 -6.77 0.94
C SER A 38 8.06 -7.31 2.33
N GLY A 39 8.53 -6.45 3.23
CA GLY A 39 8.84 -6.79 4.63
C GLY A 39 7.78 -6.37 5.65
N SER A 40 6.66 -5.79 5.22
CA SER A 40 5.61 -5.32 6.14
C SER A 40 4.59 -6.42 6.44
N ASP A 41 4.30 -6.63 7.73
CA ASP A 41 3.28 -7.60 8.19
C ASP A 41 1.85 -7.23 7.76
N GLN A 42 1.62 -5.98 7.40
CA GLN A 42 0.32 -5.46 6.96
C GLN A 42 0.02 -5.84 5.51
N VAL A 43 1.05 -6.15 4.73
CA VAL A 43 0.96 -6.45 3.30
C VAL A 43 0.63 -7.93 3.10
N ASP A 44 -0.29 -8.18 2.17
CA ASP A 44 -0.51 -9.50 1.59
C ASP A 44 0.47 -9.66 0.43
N VAL A 45 1.64 -10.23 0.74
CA VAL A 45 2.76 -10.37 -0.20
C VAL A 45 2.38 -11.28 -1.36
N ASP A 46 1.75 -12.42 -1.07
CA ASP A 46 1.38 -13.41 -2.08
C ASP A 46 0.39 -12.80 -3.08
N ARG A 47 -0.63 -12.09 -2.57
CA ARG A 47 -1.60 -11.40 -3.43
C ARG A 47 -0.98 -10.26 -4.21
N THR A 48 -0.06 -9.51 -3.60
CA THR A 48 0.66 -8.42 -4.28
C THR A 48 1.53 -8.93 -5.41
N LEU A 49 2.21 -10.06 -5.25
CA LEU A 49 2.98 -10.69 -6.32
C LEU A 49 2.09 -11.23 -7.45
N ALA A 50 0.90 -11.73 -7.12
CA ALA A 50 -0.03 -12.28 -8.11
C ALA A 50 -0.81 -11.21 -8.89
N GLU A 51 -1.25 -10.14 -8.22
CA GLU A 51 -2.20 -9.16 -8.77
C GLU A 51 -1.62 -7.74 -8.88
N GLY A 52 -0.50 -7.45 -8.23
CA GLY A 52 0.05 -6.09 -8.05
C GLY A 52 0.72 -5.49 -9.28
N GLY A 53 1.12 -6.32 -10.24
CA GLY A 53 1.94 -5.95 -11.41
C GLY A 53 3.43 -6.22 -11.19
N ASP A 54 4.24 -5.96 -12.22
CA ASP A 54 5.69 -6.14 -12.20
C ASP A 54 6.41 -4.93 -12.84
N PRO A 55 7.03 -4.03 -12.05
CA PRO A 55 7.04 -4.01 -10.58
C PRO A 55 5.64 -3.71 -10.00
N PRO A 56 5.36 -4.08 -8.72
CA PRO A 56 4.05 -3.88 -8.12
C PRO A 56 3.62 -2.40 -8.08
N ILE A 57 2.54 -2.05 -8.78
CA ILE A 57 1.90 -0.72 -8.73
C ILE A 57 0.64 -0.72 -7.86
N ARG A 58 0.22 -1.91 -7.41
CA ARG A 58 -0.83 -2.10 -6.39
C ARG A 58 -0.27 -3.02 -5.31
N ILE A 59 -0.30 -2.54 -4.08
CA ILE A 59 0.04 -3.29 -2.88
C ILE A 59 -1.27 -3.67 -2.21
N PHE A 60 -1.50 -4.95 -1.98
CA PHE A 60 -2.67 -5.44 -1.27
C PHE A 60 -2.33 -5.56 0.21
N LEU A 61 -3.20 -5.06 1.08
CA LEU A 61 -3.05 -5.30 2.51
C LEU A 61 -3.90 -6.52 2.89
N ARG A 62 -3.62 -7.06 4.07
CA ARG A 62 -4.45 -8.12 4.67
C ARG A 62 -5.85 -7.62 5.05
N SER A 63 -6.03 -6.30 5.14
CA SER A 63 -7.34 -5.65 5.31
C SER A 63 -8.08 -5.51 3.97
N PRO A 64 -9.34 -5.03 3.95
CA PRO A 64 -10.08 -4.76 2.70
C PRO A 64 -9.51 -3.64 1.81
N TYR A 65 -8.35 -3.09 2.16
CA TYR A 65 -7.73 -1.93 1.53
C TYR A 65 -6.34 -2.28 0.99
N GLY A 66 -5.91 -1.53 -0.02
CA GLY A 66 -4.58 -1.61 -0.61
C GLY A 66 -4.01 -0.22 -0.83
N LEU A 67 -2.77 -0.15 -1.31
CA LEU A 67 -2.14 1.08 -1.79
C LEU A 67 -1.90 0.99 -3.29
N ARG A 68 -2.20 2.07 -4.02
CA ARG A 68 -1.94 2.18 -5.45
C ARG A 68 -0.94 3.29 -5.72
N TRP A 69 0.04 3.01 -6.56
CA TRP A 69 1.01 4.00 -7.02
C TRP A 69 0.34 5.02 -7.94
N ARG A 70 0.61 6.30 -7.69
CA ARG A 70 0.27 7.40 -8.59
C ARG A 70 1.54 7.93 -9.24
N GLN A 71 1.64 7.75 -10.55
CA GLN A 71 2.87 8.04 -11.29
C GLN A 71 3.19 9.54 -11.33
N GLU A 72 2.17 10.41 -11.37
CA GLU A 72 2.35 11.85 -11.46
C GLU A 72 2.83 12.45 -10.13
N GLU A 73 2.20 12.05 -9.02
CA GLU A 73 2.53 12.51 -7.66
C GLU A 73 3.67 11.73 -7.01
N LYS A 74 4.10 10.63 -7.63
CA LYS A 74 5.11 9.69 -7.12
C LYS A 74 4.83 9.25 -5.68
N ASP A 75 3.58 8.90 -5.42
CA ASP A 75 3.16 8.47 -4.10
C ASP A 75 2.15 7.32 -4.12
N TRP A 76 1.78 6.88 -2.93
CA TRP A 76 0.82 5.80 -2.73
C TRP A 76 -0.49 6.37 -2.22
N ILE A 77 -1.62 5.85 -2.72
CA ILE A 77 -2.95 6.23 -2.24
C ILE A 77 -3.76 5.00 -1.86
N PRO A 78 -4.50 5.03 -0.72
CA PRO A 78 -5.40 3.95 -0.38
C PRO A 78 -6.47 3.69 -1.45
N PHE A 79 -6.74 2.42 -1.71
CA PHE A 79 -7.88 1.95 -2.49
C PHE A 79 -8.56 0.78 -1.77
N ARG A 80 -9.79 0.48 -2.15
CA ARG A 80 -10.57 -0.62 -1.56
C ARG A 80 -10.64 -1.80 -2.54
N HIS A 81 -10.41 -3.01 -2.04
CA HIS A 81 -10.54 -4.25 -2.82
C HIS A 81 -11.38 -5.34 -2.13
N GLY A 82 -11.86 -5.09 -0.90
CA GLY A 82 -12.69 -6.04 -0.15
C GLY A 82 -14.01 -5.42 0.35
N PRO A 83 -14.96 -6.28 0.77
CA PRO A 83 -16.12 -5.83 1.51
C PRO A 83 -15.68 -5.24 2.86
N VAL A 84 -16.37 -4.20 3.30
CA VAL A 84 -16.23 -3.60 4.63
C VAL A 84 -17.55 -3.92 5.27
N GLU A 85 -17.52 -4.67 6.39
CA GLU A 85 -18.74 -4.92 7.12
C GLU A 85 -19.35 -3.56 7.53
N PRO A 86 -20.64 -3.31 7.21
CA PRO A 86 -21.29 -2.08 7.64
C PRO A 86 -21.23 -2.02 9.17
N LEU A 87 -21.05 -0.81 9.70
CA LEU A 87 -21.17 -0.58 11.14
C LEU A 87 -22.57 -1.06 11.58
N PRO A 88 -22.71 -1.80 12.70
CA PRO A 88 -24.02 -2.01 13.28
C PRO A 88 -24.62 -0.62 13.57
N VAL A 89 -25.80 -0.38 12.98
CA VAL A 89 -26.62 0.82 13.22
C VAL A 89 -27.25 0.80 14.60
#